data_AF-A0A2A4H1D5-F1
#
_entry.id   AF-A0A2A4H1D5-F1
#
_cell.length_a   1.000
_cell.length_b   1.000
_cell.length_c   1.000
_cell.angle_alpha   90.00
_cell.angle_beta   90.00
_cell.angle_gamma   90.00
#
_symmetry.space_group_name_H-M   'P 1'
#
loop_
_entity.id
_entity.type
_entity.pdbx_description
1 polymer ?
#
loop_
_entity_poly.entity_id
_entity_poly.type
_entity_poly.pdbx_seq_one_letter_code
_entity_poly.pdbx_strand_id
1 'polypeptide(L)' 'MADQENKFEQAKGNIKETVGNVTDNESLENEGKQDKASGKAKEAVENVKDKANDMIDKFKK' A
#
# COMPACT_ATOMS: atom_id res chain seq x y z
N MET A 1 -21.36 14.75 -36.53
CA MET A 1 -21.00 14.74 -35.09
C MET A 1 -20.52 13.38 -34.57
N ALA A 2 -20.60 12.26 -35.30
CA ALA A 2 -20.19 10.94 -34.78
C ALA A 2 -18.67 10.68 -34.81
N ASP A 3 -17.95 11.23 -35.80
CA ASP A 3 -16.50 10.95 -35.99
C ASP A 3 -15.57 11.73 -35.06
N GLN A 4 -16.05 12.82 -34.47
CA GLN A 4 -15.25 13.68 -33.59
C GLN A 4 -15.30 13.20 -32.13
N GLU A 5 -16.43 12.61 -31.72
CA GLU A 5 -16.63 12.01 -30.40
C GLU A 5 -15.71 10.80 -30.22
N ASN A 6 -15.63 9.91 -31.22
CA ASN A 6 -14.76 8.73 -31.17
C ASN A 6 -13.26 9.08 -31.04
N LYS A 7 -12.78 10.09 -31.79
CA LYS A 7 -11.37 10.53 -31.72
C LYS A 7 -11.05 11.24 -30.40
N PHE A 8 -12.00 12.02 -29.88
CA PHE A 8 -11.86 12.69 -28.60
C PHE A 8 -11.87 11.70 -27.44
N GLU A 9 -12.72 10.68 -27.50
CA GLU A 9 -12.78 9.61 -26.51
C GLU A 9 -11.52 8.74 -26.52
N GLN A 10 -10.97 8.41 -27.70
CA GLN A 10 -9.67 7.73 -27.80
C GLN A 10 -8.51 8.57 -27.26
N ALA A 11 -8.46 9.87 -27.59
CA ALA A 11 -7.41 10.75 -27.09
C ALA A 11 -7.48 10.92 -25.57
N LYS A 12 -8.69 11.11 -25.04
CA LYS A 12 -8.94 11.21 -23.60
C LYS A 12 -8.66 9.89 -22.87
N GLY A 13 -8.95 8.75 -23.51
CA GLY A 13 -8.60 7.42 -23.04
C GLY A 13 -7.08 7.25 -22.93
N ASN A 14 -6.34 7.52 -23.99
CA ASN A 14 -4.88 7.43 -24.01
C ASN A 14 -4.22 8.37 -22.99
N ILE A 15 -4.74 9.59 -22.80
CA ILE A 15 -4.22 10.53 -21.81
C ILE A 15 -4.49 10.02 -20.38
N LYS A 16 -5.69 9.49 -20.10
CA LYS A 16 -6.00 8.88 -18.79
C LYS A 16 -5.16 7.63 -18.52
N GLU A 17 -4.95 6.80 -19.54
CA GLU A 17 -4.14 5.58 -19.41
C GLU A 17 -2.67 5.95 -19.19
N THR A 18 -2.15 6.93 -19.93
CA THR A 18 -0.78 7.42 -19.77
C THR A 18 -0.59 8.08 -18.40
N VAL A 19 -1.50 8.97 -17.99
CA VAL A 19 -1.43 9.62 -16.68
C VAL A 19 -1.64 8.61 -15.55
N GLY A 20 -2.56 7.66 -15.71
CA GLY A 20 -2.78 6.58 -14.74
C GLY A 20 -1.56 5.68 -14.59
N ASN A 21 -0.94 5.28 -15.70
CA ASN A 21 0.28 4.47 -15.70
C ASN A 21 1.50 5.24 -15.15
N VAL A 22 1.60 6.53 -15.46
CA VAL A 22 2.68 7.40 -14.97
C VAL A 22 2.51 7.82 -13.51
N THR A 23 1.27 7.88 -13.00
CA THR A 23 0.97 8.36 -11.63
C THR A 23 0.83 7.21 -10.61
N ASP A 24 0.40 6.01 -11.01
CA ASP A 24 0.19 4.87 -10.10
C ASP A 24 0.50 3.54 -10.82
N ASN A 25 1.57 2.80 -10.52
CA ASN A 25 1.46 1.69 -9.56
C ASN A 25 2.82 1.07 -9.11
N GLU A 26 3.92 1.82 -9.10
CA GLU A 26 5.18 1.28 -8.55
C GLU A 26 5.53 1.90 -7.19
N SER A 27 5.40 3.23 -7.04
CA SER A 27 5.76 3.93 -5.79
C SER A 27 4.76 3.68 -4.66
N LEU A 28 3.45 3.72 -4.94
CA LEU A 28 2.38 3.47 -3.95
C LEU A 28 2.27 1.98 -3.58
N GLU A 29 2.61 1.07 -4.49
CA GLU A 29 2.66 -0.36 -4.22
C GLU A 29 3.92 -0.75 -3.42
N ASN A 30 5.08 -0.15 -3.70
CA ASN A 30 6.30 -0.42 -2.92
C ASN A 30 6.24 0.19 -1.52
N GLU A 31 5.79 1.44 -1.36
CA GLU A 31 5.59 2.02 -0.03
C GLU A 31 4.52 1.24 0.73
N GLY A 32 3.40 0.89 0.10
CA GLY A 32 2.35 0.08 0.73
C GLY A 32 2.80 -1.33 1.13
N LYS A 33 3.69 -1.98 0.36
CA LYS A 33 4.27 -3.30 0.72
C LYS A 33 5.32 -3.17 1.83
N GLN A 34 6.19 -2.17 1.79
CA GLN A 34 7.17 -1.91 2.84
C GLN A 34 6.51 -1.52 4.17
N ASP A 35 5.45 -0.73 4.11
CA ASP A 35 4.71 -0.27 5.29
C ASP A 35 3.88 -1.41 5.88
N LYS A 36 3.23 -2.24 5.05
CA LYS A 36 2.57 -3.47 5.52
C LYS A 36 3.54 -4.50 6.10
N ALA A 37 4.72 -4.65 5.52
CA ALA A 37 5.74 -5.57 6.03
C ALA A 37 6.31 -5.07 7.38
N SER A 38 6.64 -3.77 7.46
CA SER A 38 7.12 -3.14 8.70
C SER A 38 6.07 -3.13 9.80
N GLY A 39 4.80 -2.87 9.46
CA GLY A 39 3.68 -2.91 10.40
C GLY A 39 3.48 -4.30 11.00
N LYS A 40 3.43 -5.35 10.16
CA LYS A 40 3.33 -6.74 10.65
C LYS A 40 4.53 -7.18 11.48
N ALA A 41 5.75 -6.77 11.09
CA ALA A 41 6.95 -7.08 11.85
C ALA A 41 6.95 -6.39 13.23
N LYS A 42 6.56 -5.11 13.29
CA LYS A 42 6.42 -4.38 14.55
C LYS A 42 5.36 -5.00 15.45
N GLU A 43 4.18 -5.30 14.92
CA GLU A 43 3.09 -5.89 15.70
C GLU A 43 3.45 -7.27 16.26
N ALA A 44 4.17 -8.10 15.48
CA ALA A 44 4.66 -9.39 15.95
C ALA A 44 5.72 -9.24 17.06
N VAL A 45 6.66 -8.30 16.90
CA VAL A 45 7.69 -8.01 17.91
C VAL A 45 7.06 -7.45 19.18
N GLU A 46 6.08 -6.56 19.06
CA GLU A 46 5.39 -5.97 20.22
C GLU A 46 4.60 -7.04 20.98
N ASN A 47 3.82 -7.88 20.28
CA ASN A 47 3.08 -8.99 20.91
C ASN A 47 4.00 -9.99 21.64
N VAL A 48 5.17 -10.30 21.06
CA VAL A 48 6.15 -11.19 21.71
C VAL A 48 6.76 -10.52 22.94
N LYS A 49 7.11 -9.24 22.84
CA LYS A 49 7.71 -8.47 23.93
C LYS A 49 6.72 -8.27 25.08
N ASP A 50 5.45 -8.02 24.78
CA ASP A 50 4.38 -7.84 25.75
C ASP A 50 4.12 -9.14 26.52
N LYS A 51 3.99 -10.28 25.80
CA LYS A 51 3.89 -11.61 26.44
C LYS A 51 5.11 -11.96 27.28
N ALA A 52 6.31 -11.64 26.80
CA ALA A 52 7.53 -11.89 27.56
C ALA A 52 7.57 -11.06 28.85
N ASN A 53 7.19 -9.78 28.78
CA ASN A 53 7.09 -8.93 29.96
C ASN A 53 6.02 -9.42 30.94
N ASP A 54 4.82 -9.80 30.48
CA ASP A 54 3.76 -10.34 31.35
C ASP A 54 4.19 -11.63 32.06
N MET A 55 4.89 -12.52 31.35
CA MET A 55 5.45 -13.74 31.95
C MET A 55 6.54 -13.44 32.97
N ILE A 56 7.46 -12.52 32.65
CA ILE A 56 8.54 -12.13 33.57
C ILE A 56 7.96 -11.44 34.81
N ASP A 57 6.95 -10.58 34.66
CA ASP A 57 6.29 -9.89 35.78
C ASP A 57 5.57 -10.89 36.70
N LYS A 58 4.85 -11.86 36.13
CA LYS A 58 4.25 -12.97 36.89
C LYS A 58 5.25 -13.86 37.61
N PHE A 59 6.47 -14.01 37.08
CA PHE A 59 7.52 -14.80 37.72
C PHE A 59 8.29 -14.01 38.78
N LYS A 60 8.30 -12.68 38.68
CA LYS A 60 9.02 -11.79 39.60
C LYS A 60 8.19 -11.37 40.81
N LYS A 61 6.86 -11.46 40.70
CA LYS A 61 5.90 -11.25 41.78
C LYS A 61 5.63 -12.52 42.58
#